data_AF-A0A1F8AYK7-F1
#
_entry.id   AF-A0A1F8AYK7-F1
#
_cell.length_a   1.000
_cell.length_b   1.000
_cell.length_c   1.000
_cell.angle_alpha   90.00
_cell.angle_beta   90.00
_cell.angle_gamma   90.00
#
_symmetry.space_group_name_H-M   'P 1'
#
loop_
_entity.id
_entity.type
_entity.pdbx_description
1 polymer ?
#
loop_
_entity_poly.entity_id
_entity_poly.type
_entity_poly.pdbx_seq_one_letter_code
_entity_poly.pdbx_strand_id
1 'polypeptide(L)'
;MKKLKVFVFTIYTLFFVCLIGLEIYWQIINSSISVLSLIYWMILAGLLTIIIEKKFRSEVSFSWAFGLFFISAALAVLGLNFIAEIIMKISFIGWMIGITQALIEYKRLNLSD
;
A
#
# COMPACT_ATOMS: atom_id res chain seq x y z
N MET A 1 -3.05 -25.14 -6.78
CA MET A 1 -2.60 -23.73 -6.67
C MET A 1 -3.70 -22.75 -6.25
N LYS A 2 -4.90 -22.71 -6.87
CA LYS A 2 -5.99 -21.78 -6.47
C LYS A 2 -6.39 -21.87 -4.98
N LYS A 3 -6.58 -23.08 -4.44
CA LYS A 3 -6.96 -23.28 -3.02
C LYS A 3 -5.89 -22.75 -2.04
N LEU A 4 -4.61 -22.90 -2.36
CA LEU A 4 -3.51 -22.40 -1.55
C LEU A 4 -3.46 -20.87 -1.55
N LYS A 5 -3.67 -20.22 -2.71
CA LYS A 5 -3.74 -18.76 -2.80
C LYS A 5 -4.88 -18.17 -1.96
N VAL A 6 -6.06 -18.79 -2.04
CA VAL A 6 -7.21 -18.38 -1.22
C VAL A 6 -6.91 -18.53 0.26
N PHE A 7 -6.32 -19.65 0.67
CA PHE A 7 -5.94 -19.88 2.07
C PHE A 7 -4.94 -18.83 2.59
N VAL A 8 -3.88 -18.54 1.83
CA VAL A 8 -2.90 -17.50 2.19
C VAL A 8 -3.56 -16.12 2.27
N PHE A 9 -4.44 -15.79 1.32
CA PHE A 9 -5.18 -14.53 1.32
C PHE A 9 -6.10 -14.41 2.54
N THR A 10 -6.79 -15.50 2.92
CA THR A 10 -7.64 -15.52 4.11
C THR A 10 -6.82 -15.29 5.38
N ILE A 11 -5.69 -15.99 5.56
CA ILE A 11 -4.81 -15.78 6.73
C ILE A 11 -4.29 -14.35 6.76
N TYR A 12 -3.82 -13.84 5.63
CA TYR A 12 -3.34 -12.47 5.49
C TYR A 12 -4.42 -11.46 5.91
N THR A 13 -5.65 -11.64 5.42
CA THR A 13 -6.77 -10.75 5.75
C THR A 13 -7.13 -10.83 7.22
N LEU A 14 -7.16 -12.03 7.79
CA LEU A 14 -7.44 -12.24 9.22
C LEU A 14 -6.39 -11.53 10.09
N PHE A 15 -5.11 -11.68 9.74
CA PHE A 15 -4.01 -11.03 10.43
C PHE A 15 -4.09 -9.50 10.33
N PHE A 16 -4.45 -8.98 9.15
CA PHE A 16 -4.64 -7.54 8.94
C PHE A 16 -5.77 -6.97 9.81
N VAL A 17 -6.91 -7.65 9.87
CA VAL A 17 -8.04 -7.26 10.73
C VAL A 17 -7.64 -7.31 12.21
N CYS A 18 -6.89 -8.32 12.63
CA CYS A 18 -6.35 -8.39 13.99
C CYS A 18 -5.44 -7.19 14.30
N LEU A 19 -4.54 -6.79 13.40
CA LEU A 19 -3.68 -5.62 13.62
C LEU A 19 -4.48 -4.32 13.73
N ILE A 20 -5.50 -4.13 12.90
CA ILE A 20 -6.40 -2.97 13.00
C ILE A 20 -7.11 -2.96 14.36
N GLY A 21 -7.68 -4.10 14.76
CA GLY A 21 -8.34 -4.24 16.06
C GLY A 21 -7.39 -3.96 17.24
N LEU A 22 -6.13 -4.40 17.13
CA LEU A 22 -5.10 -4.15 18.13
C LEU A 22 -4.73 -2.67 18.22
N GLU A 23 -4.58 -1.97 17.09
CA GLU A 23 -4.32 -0.52 17.07
C GLU A 23 -5.47 0.25 17.73
N ILE A 24 -6.71 -0.07 17.39
CA ILE A 24 -7.90 0.55 18.00
C ILE A 24 -7.92 0.28 19.51
N TYR A 25 -7.66 -0.96 19.93
CA TYR A 25 -7.61 -1.32 21.34
C TYR A 25 -6.56 -0.50 22.10
N TRP A 26 -5.33 -0.40 21.58
CA TRP A 26 -4.25 0.38 22.19
C TRP A 26 -4.57 1.88 22.28
N GLN A 27 -5.26 2.43 21.29
CA GLN A 27 -5.74 3.83 21.33
C GLN A 27 -6.79 4.05 22.41
N ILE A 28 -7.72 3.10 22.61
CA ILE A 28 -8.77 3.20 23.65
C ILE A 28 -8.15 3.22 25.05
N ILE A 29 -7.12 2.42 25.29
CA ILE A 29 -6.45 2.35 26.61
C ILE A 29 -5.34 3.40 26.79
N ASN A 30 -5.23 4.38 25.88
CA ASN A 30 -4.22 5.44 25.90
C ASN A 30 -2.77 4.93 26.07
N SER A 31 -2.46 3.79 25.46
CA SER A 31 -1.10 3.25 25.46
C SER A 31 -0.22 3.97 24.44
N SER A 32 1.08 4.07 24.71
CA SER A 32 2.07 4.58 23.76
C SER A 32 2.47 3.56 22.69
N ILE A 33 1.98 2.32 22.79
CA ILE A 33 2.24 1.25 21.82
C ILE A 33 1.38 1.49 20.58
N SER A 34 2.02 1.65 19.42
CA SER A 34 1.35 1.74 18.13
C SER A 34 1.90 0.71 17.16
N VAL A 35 0.99 0.00 16.49
CA VAL A 35 1.24 -0.98 15.43
C VAL A 35 0.91 -0.44 14.04
N LEU A 36 0.61 0.86 13.92
CA LEU A 36 0.38 1.57 12.64
C LEU A 36 1.45 1.25 11.58
N SER A 37 2.72 1.19 11.99
CA SER A 37 3.85 0.83 11.14
C SER A 37 3.65 -0.53 10.47
N LEU A 38 3.21 -1.55 11.23
CA LEU A 38 2.97 -2.90 10.72
C LEU A 38 1.78 -2.95 9.78
N ILE A 39 0.72 -2.16 10.06
CA ILE A 39 -0.44 -2.04 9.18
C ILE A 39 -0.01 -1.49 7.81
N TYR A 40 0.84 -0.45 7.78
CA TYR A 40 1.36 0.09 6.52
C TYR A 40 2.21 -0.93 5.74
N TRP A 41 3.08 -1.68 6.42
CA TRP A 41 3.87 -2.73 5.78
C TRP A 41 3.02 -3.85 5.21
N MET A 42 1.92 -4.22 5.88
CA MET A 42 0.96 -5.15 5.33
C MET A 42 0.32 -4.59 4.06
N ILE A 43 -0.23 -3.37 4.10
CA ILE A 43 -0.83 -2.71 2.93
C ILE A 43 0.13 -2.74 1.73
N LEU A 44 1.40 -2.40 1.95
CA LEU A 44 2.44 -2.47 0.92
C LEU A 44 2.60 -3.89 0.35
N ALA A 45 2.68 -4.93 1.20
CA ALA A 45 2.79 -6.32 0.76
C ALA A 45 1.56 -6.79 -0.04
N GLY A 46 0.34 -6.42 0.39
CA GLY A 46 -0.89 -6.72 -0.33
C GLY A 46 -0.93 -6.06 -1.71
N LEU A 47 -0.55 -4.78 -1.79
CA LEU A 47 -0.45 -4.03 -3.04
C LEU A 47 0.59 -4.65 -3.99
N LEU A 48 1.79 -4.97 -3.49
CA LEU A 48 2.82 -5.65 -4.29
C LEU A 48 2.32 -6.96 -4.90
N THR A 49 1.55 -7.74 -4.14
CA THR A 49 0.97 -9.00 -4.62
C THR A 49 -0.01 -8.76 -5.77
N ILE A 50 -0.88 -7.74 -5.67
CA ILE A 50 -1.83 -7.38 -6.73
C ILE A 50 -1.09 -6.95 -8.00
N ILE A 51 -0.02 -6.15 -7.87
CA ILE A 51 0.77 -5.70 -9.02
C ILE A 51 1.43 -6.89 -9.74
N ILE A 52 2.04 -7.81 -8.98
CA ILE A 52 2.68 -9.00 -9.55
C ILE A 52 1.66 -9.87 -10.29
N GLU A 53 0.46 -10.07 -9.72
CA GLU A 53 -0.57 -10.92 -10.32
C GLU A 53 -1.25 -10.28 -11.53
N LYS A 54 -1.49 -8.97 -11.51
CA LYS A 54 -2.22 -8.27 -12.59
C LYS A 54 -1.34 -7.70 -13.69
N LYS A 55 -0.01 -7.79 -13.58
CA LYS A 55 0.96 -7.28 -14.58
C LYS A 55 0.64 -5.84 -14.99
N PHE A 56 0.32 -4.99 -14.03
CA PHE A 56 0.06 -3.58 -14.32
C PHE A 56 1.31 -2.93 -14.91
N ARG A 57 1.10 -2.03 -15.86
CA ARG A 57 2.15 -1.16 -16.39
C ARG A 57 2.55 -0.12 -15.34
N SER A 58 3.83 0.24 -15.32
CA SER A 58 4.37 1.27 -14.42
C SER A 58 3.59 2.60 -14.48
N GLU A 59 3.17 3.01 -15.69
CA GLU A 59 2.37 4.22 -15.95
C GLU A 59 1.09 4.29 -15.09
N VAL A 60 0.38 3.17 -14.94
CA VAL A 60 -0.88 3.13 -14.18
C VAL A 60 -0.62 3.39 -12.71
N SER A 61 0.38 2.73 -12.14
CA SER A 61 0.76 2.91 -10.74
C SER A 61 1.19 4.35 -10.44
N PHE A 62 1.98 4.95 -11.34
CA PHE A 62 2.38 6.35 -11.20
C PHE A 62 1.18 7.30 -11.30
N SER A 63 0.26 7.08 -12.25
CA SER A 63 -0.92 7.93 -12.38
C SER A 63 -1.80 7.90 -11.13
N TRP A 64 -2.01 6.71 -10.55
CA TRP A 64 -2.75 6.58 -9.28
C TRP A 64 -2.02 7.24 -8.11
N ALA A 65 -0.70 7.03 -8.02
CA ALA A 65 0.12 7.61 -6.97
C ALA A 65 0.11 9.14 -7.01
N PHE A 66 0.26 9.72 -8.21
CA PHE A 66 0.13 11.17 -8.44
C PHE A 66 -1.25 11.69 -8.08
N GLY A 67 -2.32 11.02 -8.51
CA GLY A 67 -3.69 11.43 -8.18
C GLY A 67 -3.92 11.48 -6.67
N LEU A 68 -3.50 10.44 -5.95
CA LEU A 68 -3.59 10.39 -4.49
C LEU A 68 -2.71 11.45 -3.82
N PHE A 69 -1.54 11.76 -4.38
CA PHE A 69 -0.67 12.82 -3.88
C PHE A 69 -1.37 14.18 -3.94
N PHE A 70 -1.96 14.54 -5.08
CA PHE A 70 -2.69 15.80 -5.22
C PHE A 70 -3.90 15.89 -4.29
N ILE A 71 -4.65 14.80 -4.16
CA ILE A 71 -5.79 14.73 -3.21
C ILE A 71 -5.29 14.95 -1.78
N SER A 72 -4.20 14.28 -1.38
CA SER A 72 -3.58 14.47 -0.07
C SER A 72 -3.13 15.91 0.16
N ALA A 73 -2.43 16.52 -0.81
CA ALA A 73 -1.97 17.89 -0.71
C ALA A 73 -3.14 18.87 -0.55
N ALA A 74 -4.23 18.69 -1.31
CA ALA A 74 -5.44 19.50 -1.18
C ALA A 74 -6.06 19.37 0.23
N LEU A 75 -6.17 18.14 0.75
CA LEU A 75 -6.71 17.89 2.10
C LEU A 75 -5.83 18.50 3.20
N ALA A 76 -4.51 18.48 3.04
CA ALA A 76 -3.58 19.11 3.98
C ALA A 76 -3.80 20.63 4.03
N VAL A 77 -3.97 21.28 2.88
CA VAL A 77 -4.28 22.73 2.80
C VAL A 77 -5.62 23.06 3.46
N LEU A 78 -6.61 22.16 3.38
CA LEU A 78 -7.92 22.31 4.04
C LEU A 78 -7.87 22.02 5.56
N GLY A 79 -6.71 21.70 6.13
CA GLY A 79 -6.54 21.42 7.56
C GLY A 79 -6.92 20.00 7.99
N LEU A 80 -7.22 19.11 7.03
CA LEU A 80 -7.55 17.69 7.28
C LEU A 80 -6.29 16.82 7.37
N ASN A 81 -5.34 17.23 8.22
CA ASN A 81 -3.98 16.69 8.26
C ASN A 81 -3.92 15.17 8.48
N PHE A 82 -4.76 14.62 9.36
CA PHE A 82 -4.79 13.18 9.63
C PHE A 82 -5.15 12.35 8.38
N ILE A 83 -6.19 12.76 7.66
CA ILE A 83 -6.65 12.07 6.45
C ILE A 83 -5.64 12.28 5.31
N ALA A 84 -5.14 13.52 5.18
CA ALA A 84 -4.10 13.86 4.22
C ALA A 84 -2.86 12.98 4.39
N GLU A 85 -2.40 12.77 5.62
CA GLU A 85 -1.24 11.95 5.93
C GLU A 85 -1.45 10.48 5.54
N ILE A 86 -2.63 9.92 5.83
CA ILE A 86 -2.97 8.55 5.42
C ILE A 86 -2.92 8.41 3.90
N ILE A 87 -3.55 9.33 3.17
CA ILE A 87 -3.57 9.31 1.70
C ILE A 87 -2.16 9.53 1.14
N MET A 88 -1.36 10.40 1.76
CA MET A 88 0.04 10.63 1.36
C MET A 88 0.87 9.35 1.47
N LYS A 89 0.70 8.59 2.57
CA LYS A 89 1.41 7.31 2.75
C LYS A 89 0.98 6.28 1.70
N ILE A 90 -0.30 6.21 1.36
CA ILE A 90 -0.79 5.32 0.29
C ILE A 90 -0.23 5.76 -1.08
N SER A 91 -0.20 7.07 -1.36
CA SER A 91 0.43 7.61 -2.57
C SER A 91 1.90 7.21 -2.66
N PHE A 92 2.65 7.38 -1.56
CA PHE A 92 4.07 7.02 -1.50
C PHE A 92 4.30 5.52 -1.78
N ILE A 93 3.44 4.66 -1.26
CA ILE A 93 3.44 3.22 -1.59
C ILE A 93 3.24 3.02 -3.11
N GLY A 94 2.26 3.70 -3.71
CA GLY A 94 2.04 3.65 -5.17
C GLY A 94 3.26 4.09 -5.99
N TRP A 95 3.98 5.12 -5.53
CA TRP A 95 5.23 5.57 -6.14
C TRP A 95 6.32 4.51 -6.09
N MET A 96 6.57 3.91 -4.92
CA MET A 96 7.58 2.85 -4.76
C MET A 96 7.31 1.65 -5.67
N ILE A 97 6.03 1.31 -5.82
CA ILE A 97 5.58 0.24 -6.70
C ILE A 97 5.80 0.61 -8.17
N GLY A 98 5.41 1.82 -8.57
CA GLY A 98 5.64 2.33 -9.93
C GLY A 98 7.12 2.29 -10.31
N ILE A 99 8.01 2.71 -9.40
CA ILE A 99 9.47 2.63 -9.59
C ILE A 99 9.91 1.17 -9.78
N THR A 100 9.44 0.27 -8.93
CA THR A 100 9.78 -1.16 -9.01
C THR A 100 9.32 -1.77 -10.34
N GLN A 101 8.12 -1.45 -10.79
CA GLN A 101 7.60 -1.91 -12.08
C GLN A 101 8.40 -1.34 -13.25
N ALA A 102 8.74 -0.05 -13.22
CA ALA A 102 9.55 0.59 -14.26
C ALA A 102 10.93 -0.06 -14.39
N LEU A 103 11.57 -0.40 -13.26
CA LEU A 103 12.86 -1.11 -13.26
C LEU A 103 12.74 -2.52 -13.87
N ILE A 104 11.65 -3.23 -13.57
CA ILE A 104 11.40 -4.56 -14.14
C ILE A 104 11.12 -4.47 -15.64
N GLU A 105 10.31 -3.50 -16.07
CA GLU A 105 10.01 -3.24 -17.49
C GLU A 105 11.28 -2.90 -18.27
N TYR A 106 12.11 -2.00 -17.74
CA TYR A 106 13.40 -1.62 -18.34
C TYR A 106 14.34 -2.82 -18.50
N LYS A 107 14.51 -3.62 -17.44
CA LYS A 107 15.33 -4.83 -17.49
C LYS A 107 14.82 -5.83 -18.53
N ARG A 108 13.51 -5.94 -18.69
CA ARG A 108 12.90 -6.84 -19.67
C ARG A 108 13.17 -6.41 -21.11
N LEU A 109 13.09 -5.12 -21.39
CA LEU A 109 13.37 -4.56 -22.71
C LEU A 109 14.85 -4.75 -23.09
N ASN A 110 15.77 -4.53 -22.16
CA ASN A 110 17.21 -4.72 -22.41
C ASN A 110 17.69 -6.18 -22.51
N LEU A 111 16.86 -7.15 -22.11
CA LEU A 111 17.17 -8.59 -22.26
C LEU A 111 16.58 -9.19 -23.56
N SER A 112 15.77 -8.41 -24.27
CA SER A 112 15.19 -8.79 -25.56
C SER A 112 15.99 -8.27 -26.77
N ASP A 113 17.02 -7.47 -26.52
CA ASP A 113 18.03 -7.03 -27.48
C ASP A 113 19.31 -7.86 -27.33
#